data_AF-A0A831YGA0-F1
#
_entry.id   AF-A0A831YGA0-F1
#
_cell.length_a   1.000
_cell.length_b   1.000
_cell.length_c   1.000
_cell.angle_alpha   90.00
_cell.angle_beta   90.00
_cell.angle_gamma   90.00
#
_symmetry.space_group_name_H-M   'P 1'
#
loop_
_entity.id
_entity.type
_entity.pdbx_description
1 polymer ?
#
loop_
_entity_poly.entity_id
_entity_poly.type
_entity_poly.pdbx_seq_one_letter_code
_entity_poly.pdbx_strand_id
1 'polypeptide(L)'
;LSGHGKLSGHEMTLERRLPAPKEVEVVRLYPNPGAVRERYGDKMGEVIKAMKENESVILEAFRGGRQEVVVGPYVVTRDMVFIKSERRKTDLEKFIPHVVEPSFGLDRIFYVLLESAVVEEEGRVYLRLPPDVAPVNVCILPIVKRQDYVEIGRRLVRRLAAAGFSVVYDDEGTIGSRYASCDEIGTPLAVTIDEKTPVDGTVTIRDRDTKRQVRVGIDEVAAFVDMVKRGASFSEAAEALKAAPV
;
A
#
# COMPACT_ATOMS: atom_id res chain seq x y z
N LEU A 1 -11.70 16.68 -1.71
CA LEU A 1 -11.11 17.82 -2.46
C LEU A 1 -11.99 19.07 -2.42
N SER A 2 -13.25 19.01 -2.88
CA SER A 2 -14.18 20.16 -2.86
C SER A 2 -14.37 20.80 -1.47
N GLY A 3 -14.50 19.99 -0.42
CA GLY A 3 -14.60 20.46 0.97
C GLY A 3 -13.38 21.27 1.42
N HIS A 4 -12.16 20.74 1.22
CA HIS A 4 -10.92 21.45 1.53
C HIS A 4 -10.74 22.71 0.71
N GLY A 5 -11.12 22.72 -0.58
CA GLY A 5 -11.02 23.91 -1.42
C GLY A 5 -11.89 25.06 -0.92
N LYS A 6 -13.12 24.76 -0.48
CA LYS A 6 -14.01 25.78 0.11
C LYS A 6 -13.45 26.38 1.41
N LEU A 7 -12.91 25.54 2.29
CA LEU A 7 -12.43 25.98 3.61
C LEU A 7 -11.09 26.71 3.53
N SER A 8 -10.20 26.28 2.65
CA SER A 8 -8.86 26.87 2.51
C SER A 8 -8.84 28.10 1.60
N GLY A 9 -9.89 28.33 0.80
CA GLY A 9 -9.89 29.35 -0.26
C GLY A 9 -8.96 29.02 -1.44
N HIS A 10 -8.34 27.84 -1.45
CA HIS A 10 -7.44 27.40 -2.51
C HIS A 10 -8.16 26.48 -3.49
N GLU A 11 -7.89 26.66 -4.78
CA GLU A 11 -8.49 25.85 -5.83
C GLU A 11 -7.88 24.43 -5.83
N MET A 12 -8.72 23.41 -5.62
CA MET A 12 -8.32 21.98 -5.60
C MET A 12 -8.81 21.28 -6.87
N THR A 13 -8.44 21.84 -8.03
CA THR A 13 -8.83 21.36 -9.37
C THR A 13 -7.59 20.93 -10.16
N LEU A 14 -7.82 20.07 -11.15
CA LEU A 14 -6.85 19.76 -12.18
C LEU A 14 -7.36 20.28 -13.52
N GLU A 15 -6.46 20.45 -14.47
CA GLU A 15 -6.79 20.84 -15.85
C GLU A 15 -6.59 19.65 -16.78
N ARG A 16 -7.52 19.43 -17.72
CA ARG A 16 -7.33 18.51 -18.84
C ARG A 16 -7.56 19.21 -20.17
N ARG A 17 -6.84 18.76 -21.19
CA ARG A 17 -7.04 19.24 -22.56
C ARG A 17 -8.24 18.54 -23.20
N LEU A 18 -9.11 19.31 -23.83
CA LEU A 18 -10.26 18.82 -24.57
C LEU A 18 -9.80 18.32 -25.96
N PRO A 19 -10.41 17.23 -26.49
CA PRO A 19 -10.12 16.74 -27.84
C PRO A 19 -10.40 17.76 -28.94
N ALA A 20 -11.37 18.65 -28.73
CA ALA A 20 -11.68 19.78 -29.59
C ALA A 20 -11.98 21.01 -28.72
N PRO A 21 -11.56 22.22 -29.14
CA PRO A 21 -11.83 23.42 -28.36
C PRO A 21 -13.33 23.68 -28.25
N LYS A 22 -13.79 23.98 -27.04
CA LYS A 22 -15.19 24.31 -26.74
C LYS A 22 -15.35 25.82 -26.62
N GLU A 23 -16.43 26.37 -27.18
CA GLU A 23 -16.85 27.73 -26.88
C GLU A 23 -17.56 27.74 -25.52
N VAL A 24 -16.99 28.46 -24.57
CA VAL A 24 -17.55 28.65 -23.23
C VAL A 24 -17.97 30.11 -23.12
N GLU A 25 -19.22 30.35 -22.76
CA GLU A 25 -19.72 31.67 -22.40
C GLU A 25 -19.23 32.00 -20.99
N VAL A 26 -18.24 32.88 -20.89
CA VAL A 26 -17.70 33.36 -19.62
C VAL A 26 -18.34 34.70 -19.32
N VAL A 27 -19.00 34.80 -18.18
CA VAL A 27 -19.59 36.06 -17.73
C VAL A 27 -18.61 36.74 -16.80
N ARG A 28 -18.18 37.95 -17.17
CA ARG A 28 -17.21 38.74 -16.43
C ARG A 28 -17.84 39.97 -15.81
N LEU A 29 -17.32 40.33 -14.65
CA LEU A 29 -17.66 41.54 -13.94
C LEU A 29 -16.61 42.62 -14.21
N TYR A 30 -17.03 43.69 -14.87
CA TYR A 30 -16.21 44.86 -15.11
C TYR A 30 -16.63 45.99 -14.16
N PRO A 31 -15.77 46.46 -13.25
CA PRO A 31 -16.10 47.61 -12.40
C PRO A 31 -16.40 48.84 -13.26
N ASN A 32 -17.40 49.63 -12.86
CA ASN A 32 -17.70 50.94 -13.41
C ASN A 32 -16.89 52.01 -12.65
N PRO A 33 -15.79 52.53 -13.23
CA PRO A 33 -14.90 53.42 -12.49
C PRO A 33 -15.56 54.71 -12.00
N GLY A 34 -16.57 55.21 -12.73
CA GLY A 34 -17.30 56.43 -12.36
C GLY A 34 -18.11 56.24 -11.08
N ALA A 35 -18.99 55.23 -11.08
CA ALA A 35 -19.84 54.92 -9.92
C ALA A 35 -19.03 54.49 -8.69
N VAL A 36 -17.93 53.73 -8.90
CA VAL A 36 -17.05 53.33 -7.78
C VAL A 36 -16.32 54.54 -7.21
N ARG A 37 -15.83 55.46 -8.05
CA ARG A 37 -15.15 56.69 -7.60
C ARG A 37 -16.12 57.62 -6.87
N GLU A 38 -17.36 57.74 -7.33
CA GLU A 38 -18.37 58.58 -6.70
C GLU A 38 -18.67 58.15 -5.26
N ARG A 39 -18.74 56.84 -4.99
CA ARG A 39 -19.03 56.33 -3.64
C ARG A 39 -17.81 56.16 -2.74
N TYR A 40 -16.66 55.78 -3.31
CA TYR A 40 -15.48 55.36 -2.54
C TYR A 40 -14.23 56.22 -2.75
N GLY A 41 -14.25 57.18 -3.66
CA GLY A 41 -13.17 58.16 -3.88
C GLY A 41 -11.79 57.51 -3.95
N ASP A 42 -10.92 57.87 -3.01
CA ASP A 42 -9.53 57.39 -2.93
C ASP A 42 -9.40 55.88 -2.66
N LYS A 43 -10.44 55.23 -2.13
CA LYS A 43 -10.47 53.78 -1.85
C LYS A 43 -10.88 52.93 -3.06
N MET A 44 -11.07 53.54 -4.22
CA MET A 44 -11.46 52.86 -5.47
C MET A 44 -10.56 51.66 -5.80
N GLY A 45 -9.25 51.77 -5.60
CA GLY A 45 -8.30 50.69 -5.91
C GLY A 45 -8.53 49.44 -5.05
N GLU A 46 -8.81 49.62 -3.75
CA GLU A 46 -9.10 48.53 -2.82
C GLU A 46 -10.44 47.88 -3.12
N VAL A 47 -11.45 48.69 -3.44
CA VAL A 47 -12.80 48.20 -3.80
C VAL A 47 -12.75 47.36 -5.07
N ILE A 48 -12.02 47.82 -6.10
CA ILE A 48 -11.85 47.04 -7.35
C ILE A 48 -11.10 45.73 -7.09
N LYS A 49 -10.09 45.73 -6.21
CA LYS A 49 -9.39 44.51 -5.82
C LYS A 49 -10.33 43.53 -5.11
N ALA A 50 -11.12 44.02 -4.14
CA ALA A 50 -12.11 43.22 -3.43
C ALA A 50 -13.20 42.68 -4.38
N MET A 51 -13.64 43.46 -5.37
CA MET A 51 -14.57 43.01 -6.41
C MET A 51 -13.99 41.86 -7.24
N LYS A 52 -12.70 41.92 -7.61
CA LYS A 52 -12.03 40.85 -8.37
C LYS A 52 -11.87 39.56 -7.57
N GLU A 53 -11.48 39.66 -6.31
CA GLU A 53 -11.29 38.50 -5.43
C GLU A 53 -12.62 37.77 -5.12
N ASN A 54 -13.75 38.47 -5.26
CA ASN A 54 -15.09 37.96 -4.96
C ASN A 54 -16.02 37.96 -6.18
N GLU A 55 -15.47 37.94 -7.40
CA GLU A 55 -16.22 38.09 -8.66
C GLU A 55 -17.37 37.08 -8.78
N SER A 56 -17.14 35.80 -8.44
CA SER A 56 -18.16 34.74 -8.50
C SER A 56 -19.35 35.01 -7.58
N VAL A 57 -19.09 35.45 -6.35
CA VAL A 57 -20.11 35.76 -5.34
C VAL A 57 -20.97 36.94 -5.77
N ILE A 58 -20.35 38.00 -6.31
CA ILE A 58 -21.08 39.19 -6.78
C ILE A 58 -21.93 38.85 -8.01
N LEU A 59 -21.41 38.05 -8.95
CA LEU A 59 -22.15 37.62 -10.14
C LEU A 59 -23.38 36.78 -9.78
N GLU A 60 -23.26 35.82 -8.85
CA GLU A 60 -24.39 35.01 -8.39
C GLU A 60 -25.47 35.87 -7.72
N ALA A 61 -25.07 36.79 -6.85
CA ALA A 61 -25.99 37.64 -6.12
C ALA A 61 -26.79 38.60 -7.03
N PHE A 62 -26.14 39.24 -8.00
CA PHE A 62 -26.83 40.14 -8.94
C PHE A 62 -27.66 39.39 -9.98
N ARG A 63 -27.26 38.18 -10.38
CA ARG A 63 -28.12 37.29 -11.18
C ARG A 63 -29.35 36.81 -10.41
N GLY A 64 -29.20 36.62 -9.10
CA GLY A 64 -30.30 36.32 -8.18
C GLY A 64 -31.21 37.51 -7.84
N GLY A 65 -31.03 38.66 -8.49
CA GLY A 65 -31.90 39.85 -8.32
C GLY A 65 -31.57 40.76 -7.14
N ARG A 66 -30.46 40.52 -6.42
CA ARG A 66 -30.01 41.45 -5.37
C ARG A 66 -29.54 42.77 -6.00
N GLN A 67 -29.73 43.87 -5.27
CA GLN A 67 -29.26 45.20 -5.70
C GLN A 67 -27.90 45.57 -5.10
N GLU A 68 -27.53 44.94 -3.99
CA GLU A 68 -26.30 45.20 -3.25
C GLU A 68 -25.64 43.90 -2.75
N VAL A 69 -24.31 43.89 -2.69
CA VAL A 69 -23.49 42.76 -2.18
C VAL A 69 -22.39 43.32 -1.30
N VAL A 70 -22.23 42.75 -0.11
CA VAL A 70 -21.13 43.11 0.81
C VAL A 70 -19.90 42.26 0.48
N VAL A 71 -18.77 42.91 0.22
CA VAL A 71 -17.48 42.29 -0.04
C VAL A 71 -16.40 42.96 0.80
N GLY A 72 -15.95 42.25 1.84
CA GLY A 72 -15.11 42.83 2.88
C GLY A 72 -15.83 43.98 3.60
N PRO A 73 -15.21 45.16 3.77
CA PRO A 73 -15.84 46.34 4.38
C PRO A 73 -16.67 47.17 3.38
N TYR A 74 -16.80 46.74 2.12
CA TYR A 74 -17.36 47.52 1.02
C TYR A 74 -18.71 46.98 0.56
N VAL A 75 -19.60 47.86 0.12
CA VAL A 75 -20.93 47.54 -0.41
C VAL A 75 -20.93 47.84 -1.90
N VAL A 76 -21.04 46.79 -2.71
CA VAL A 76 -21.07 46.88 -4.16
C VAL A 76 -22.52 46.89 -4.62
N THR A 77 -22.92 47.95 -5.32
CA THR A 77 -24.24 48.09 -5.94
C THR A 77 -24.24 47.70 -7.42
N ARG A 78 -25.42 47.43 -7.98
CA ARG A 78 -25.59 46.97 -9.37
C ARG A 78 -25.02 47.93 -10.42
N ASP A 79 -25.08 49.23 -10.20
CA ASP A 79 -24.58 50.32 -11.05
C ASP A 79 -23.05 50.44 -11.07
N MET A 80 -22.38 49.88 -10.06
CA MET A 80 -20.92 49.83 -9.96
C MET A 80 -20.29 48.76 -10.83
N VAL A 81 -21.08 47.91 -11.49
CA VAL A 81 -20.57 46.78 -12.24
C VAL A 81 -21.28 46.60 -13.58
N PHE A 82 -20.50 46.39 -14.63
CA PHE A 82 -20.98 45.92 -15.92
C PHE A 82 -20.79 44.41 -15.99
N ILE A 83 -21.90 43.69 -16.13
CA ILE A 83 -21.88 42.24 -16.34
C ILE A 83 -21.94 42.02 -17.84
N LYS A 84 -20.86 41.48 -18.41
CA LYS A 84 -20.79 41.16 -19.84
C LYS A 84 -20.59 39.66 -20.01
N SER A 85 -21.30 39.06 -20.95
CA SER A 85 -20.99 37.71 -21.41
C SER A 85 -20.06 37.76 -22.61
N GLU A 86 -18.98 37.01 -22.53
CA GLU A 86 -17.98 36.88 -23.59
C GLU A 86 -17.89 35.40 -23.99
N ARG A 87 -17.93 35.12 -25.30
CA ARG A 87 -17.67 33.76 -25.80
C ARG A 87 -16.17 33.58 -25.93
N ARG A 88 -15.61 32.63 -25.19
CA ARG A 88 -14.20 32.27 -25.25
C ARG A 88 -14.05 30.83 -25.71
N LYS A 89 -13.23 30.62 -26.74
CA LYS A 89 -12.80 29.29 -27.15
C LYS A 89 -11.71 28.82 -26.18
N THR A 90 -11.95 27.72 -25.47
CA THR A 90 -10.96 27.08 -24.58
C THR A 90 -10.77 25.64 -24.99
N ASP A 91 -9.52 25.18 -25.01
CA ASP A 91 -9.14 23.79 -25.15
C ASP A 91 -8.75 23.16 -23.80
N LEU A 92 -8.81 23.92 -22.70
CA LEU A 92 -8.58 23.44 -21.33
C LEU A 92 -9.89 23.46 -20.53
N GLU A 93 -10.12 22.36 -19.81
CA GLU A 93 -11.22 22.19 -18.88
C GLU A 93 -10.68 21.90 -17.48
N LYS A 94 -11.11 22.71 -16.51
CA LYS A 94 -10.86 22.47 -15.09
C LYS A 94 -11.89 21.49 -14.54
N PHE A 95 -11.45 20.54 -13.73
CA PHE A 95 -12.33 19.59 -13.06
C PHE A 95 -11.80 19.20 -11.68
N ILE A 96 -12.69 18.73 -10.81
CA ILE A 96 -12.32 18.10 -9.54
C ILE A 96 -12.23 16.60 -9.80
N PRO A 97 -11.08 15.95 -9.61
CA PRO A 97 -10.95 14.53 -9.89
C PRO A 97 -11.81 13.71 -8.92
N HIS A 98 -12.41 12.65 -9.45
CA HIS A 98 -13.02 11.62 -8.63
C HIS A 98 -11.92 10.83 -7.91
N VAL A 99 -12.11 10.60 -6.62
CA VAL A 99 -11.19 9.82 -5.79
C VAL A 99 -11.80 8.45 -5.55
N VAL A 100 -11.05 7.42 -5.92
CA VAL A 100 -11.33 6.04 -5.49
C VAL A 100 -10.37 5.76 -4.35
N GLU A 101 -10.92 5.49 -3.17
CA GLU A 101 -10.15 5.24 -1.96
C GLU A 101 -10.29 3.77 -1.55
N PRO A 102 -9.39 2.88 -2.01
CA PRO A 102 -9.30 1.55 -1.45
C PRO A 102 -8.67 1.63 -0.06
N SER A 103 -9.43 1.25 0.96
CA SER A 103 -8.98 1.22 2.35
C SER A 103 -8.96 -0.22 2.86
N PHE A 104 -7.83 -0.66 3.40
CA PHE A 104 -7.60 -2.03 3.84
C PHE A 104 -7.33 -2.06 5.35
N GLY A 105 -8.23 -2.69 6.10
CA GLY A 105 -8.03 -2.93 7.53
C GLY A 105 -7.10 -4.12 7.77
N LEU A 106 -5.82 -3.85 8.07
CA LEU A 106 -4.80 -4.89 8.26
C LEU A 106 -5.20 -5.91 9.33
N ASP A 107 -5.79 -5.48 10.44
CA ASP A 107 -6.20 -6.38 11.53
C ASP A 107 -7.21 -7.43 11.07
N ARG A 108 -8.17 -7.03 10.23
CA ARG A 108 -9.19 -7.95 9.70
C ARG A 108 -8.61 -8.89 8.66
N ILE A 109 -7.73 -8.39 7.79
CA ILE A 109 -7.04 -9.21 6.79
C ILE A 109 -6.18 -10.26 7.50
N PHE A 110 -5.45 -9.85 8.54
CA PHE A 110 -4.64 -10.74 9.36
C PHE A 110 -5.48 -11.79 10.08
N TYR A 111 -6.61 -11.40 10.67
CA TYR A 111 -7.54 -12.33 11.31
C TYR A 111 -8.07 -13.38 10.31
N VAL A 112 -8.54 -12.95 9.14
CA VAL A 112 -9.05 -13.86 8.09
C VAL A 112 -7.94 -14.77 7.55
N LEU A 113 -6.71 -14.27 7.43
CA LEU A 113 -5.56 -15.08 7.05
C LEU A 113 -5.33 -16.21 8.06
N LEU A 114 -5.35 -15.91 9.36
CA LEU A 114 -5.19 -16.93 10.39
C LEU A 114 -6.34 -17.93 10.38
N GLU A 115 -7.59 -17.46 10.35
CA GLU A 115 -8.79 -18.30 10.33
C GLU A 115 -8.80 -19.25 9.12
N SER A 116 -8.43 -18.76 7.94
CA SER A 116 -8.34 -19.59 6.72
C SER A 116 -7.14 -20.52 6.67
N ALA A 117 -6.10 -20.28 7.49
CA ALA A 117 -4.90 -21.10 7.55
C ALA A 117 -4.98 -22.22 8.58
N VAL A 118 -5.87 -22.18 9.58
CA VAL A 118 -5.97 -23.23 10.60
C VAL A 118 -6.40 -24.56 9.95
N VAL A 119 -5.65 -25.61 10.23
CA VAL A 119 -5.92 -26.97 9.77
C VAL A 119 -5.87 -27.92 10.95
N GLU A 120 -6.88 -28.78 11.05
CA GLU A 120 -6.93 -29.91 11.98
C GLU A 120 -6.99 -31.22 11.20
N GLU A 121 -5.87 -31.95 11.15
CA GLU A 121 -5.74 -33.20 10.39
C GLU A 121 -4.93 -34.22 11.20
N GLU A 122 -5.40 -35.46 11.30
CA GLU A 122 -4.68 -36.57 11.96
C GLU A 122 -4.22 -36.27 13.41
N GLY A 123 -4.98 -35.47 14.16
CA GLY A 123 -4.61 -35.05 15.52
C GLY A 123 -3.53 -33.97 15.59
N ARG A 124 -3.17 -33.36 14.47
CA ARG A 124 -2.28 -32.19 14.37
C ARG A 124 -3.09 -30.94 14.09
N VAL A 125 -2.85 -29.88 14.86
CA VAL A 125 -3.35 -28.53 14.59
C VAL A 125 -2.19 -27.67 14.12
N TYR A 126 -2.32 -27.01 12.97
CA TYR A 126 -1.24 -26.19 12.42
C TYR A 126 -1.76 -25.06 11.54
N LEU A 127 -0.89 -24.09 11.25
CA LEU A 127 -1.22 -22.98 10.35
C LEU A 127 -0.64 -23.23 8.95
N ARG A 128 -1.52 -23.44 7.97
CA ARG A 128 -1.18 -23.54 6.54
C ARG A 128 -0.99 -22.15 5.92
N LEU A 129 -0.12 -21.33 6.53
CA LEU A 129 0.18 -20.00 6.00
C LEU A 129 0.84 -20.09 4.62
N PRO A 130 0.49 -19.22 3.66
CA PRO A 130 1.24 -19.07 2.42
C PRO A 130 2.73 -18.73 2.73
N PRO A 131 3.70 -19.31 2.00
CA PRO A 131 5.12 -19.16 2.33
C PRO A 131 5.66 -17.72 2.32
N ASP A 132 5.04 -16.82 1.57
CA ASP A 132 5.40 -15.41 1.42
C ASP A 132 4.99 -14.55 2.62
N VAL A 133 3.95 -14.97 3.36
CA VAL A 133 3.45 -14.29 4.57
C VAL A 133 3.76 -15.03 5.87
N ALA A 134 4.37 -16.22 5.79
CA ALA A 134 4.78 -16.99 6.97
C ALA A 134 5.80 -16.18 7.81
N PRO A 135 5.64 -16.10 9.14
CA PRO A 135 6.49 -15.28 10.01
C PRO A 135 7.94 -15.79 10.07
N VAL A 136 8.10 -17.11 9.96
CA VAL A 136 9.38 -17.81 9.88
C VAL A 136 9.40 -18.54 8.55
N ASN A 137 10.46 -18.35 7.76
CA ASN A 137 10.59 -19.00 6.46
C ASN A 137 11.06 -20.45 6.61
N VAL A 138 11.93 -20.73 7.59
CA VAL A 138 12.51 -22.05 7.79
C VAL A 138 12.97 -22.29 9.23
N CYS A 139 12.72 -23.50 9.74
CA CYS A 139 13.25 -24.00 11.01
C CYS A 139 14.52 -24.84 10.78
N ILE A 140 15.54 -24.74 11.63
CA ILE A 140 16.76 -25.55 11.61
C ILE A 140 16.81 -26.44 12.87
N LEU A 141 16.73 -27.76 12.68
CA LEU A 141 16.46 -28.75 13.72
C LEU A 141 17.52 -29.87 13.73
N PRO A 142 18.48 -29.88 14.67
CA PRO A 142 19.37 -31.03 14.83
C PRO A 142 18.61 -32.27 15.28
N ILE A 143 18.79 -33.43 14.64
CA ILE A 143 18.06 -34.65 15.02
C ILE A 143 18.33 -35.04 16.48
N VAL A 144 19.56 -34.83 16.94
CA VAL A 144 20.00 -34.97 18.33
C VAL A 144 20.89 -33.80 18.72
N LYS A 145 20.95 -33.50 20.02
CA LYS A 145 21.77 -32.43 20.58
C LYS A 145 23.24 -32.86 20.70
N ARG A 146 23.93 -32.90 19.57
CA ARG A 146 25.39 -33.11 19.48
C ARG A 146 26.08 -31.82 19.04
N GLN A 147 27.28 -31.59 19.58
CA GLN A 147 28.01 -30.34 19.37
C GLN A 147 28.31 -30.06 17.90
N ASP A 148 28.72 -31.09 17.14
CA ASP A 148 28.95 -31.00 15.69
C ASP A 148 27.68 -30.54 14.94
N TYR A 149 26.50 -31.04 15.31
CA TYR A 149 25.25 -30.69 14.62
C TYR A 149 24.78 -29.28 14.98
N VAL A 150 24.95 -28.90 16.26
CA VAL A 150 24.64 -27.55 16.74
C VAL A 150 25.50 -26.51 16.01
N GLU A 151 26.79 -26.78 15.84
CA GLU A 151 27.69 -25.88 15.12
C GLU A 151 27.32 -25.74 13.64
N ILE A 152 26.97 -26.84 12.96
CA ILE A 152 26.48 -26.83 11.58
C ILE A 152 25.17 -26.02 11.50
N GLY A 153 24.22 -26.27 12.41
CA GLY A 153 22.93 -25.58 12.43
C GLY A 153 23.06 -24.09 12.66
N ARG A 154 23.85 -23.67 13.64
CA ARG A 154 24.13 -22.23 13.90
C ARG A 154 24.84 -21.56 12.73
N ARG A 155 25.63 -22.29 11.95
CA ARG A 155 26.26 -21.75 10.73
C ARG A 155 25.22 -21.58 9.62
N LEU A 156 24.34 -22.57 9.43
CA LEU A 156 23.26 -22.51 8.45
C LEU A 156 22.27 -21.37 8.77
N VAL A 157 21.90 -21.19 10.03
CA VAL A 157 21.08 -20.05 10.50
C VAL A 157 21.71 -18.72 10.10
N ARG A 158 23.00 -18.52 10.40
CA ARG A 158 23.72 -17.28 10.05
C ARG A 158 23.73 -17.03 8.55
N ARG A 159 23.94 -18.08 7.74
CA ARG A 159 23.92 -18.00 6.28
C ARG A 159 22.56 -17.59 5.74
N LEU A 160 21.49 -18.24 6.21
CA LEU A 160 20.13 -17.97 5.75
C LEU A 160 19.62 -16.61 6.22
N ALA A 161 19.95 -16.20 7.45
CA ALA A 161 19.67 -14.86 7.94
C ALA A 161 20.39 -13.79 7.11
N ALA A 162 21.66 -14.01 6.74
CA ALA A 162 22.41 -13.11 5.86
C ALA A 162 21.82 -13.03 4.43
N ALA A 163 21.10 -14.07 3.99
CA ALA A 163 20.35 -14.08 2.75
C ALA A 163 18.96 -13.42 2.85
N GLY A 164 18.57 -12.91 4.04
CA GLY A 164 17.32 -12.19 4.24
C GLY A 164 16.12 -13.07 4.63
N PHE A 165 16.36 -14.29 5.12
CA PHE A 165 15.30 -15.19 5.60
C PHE A 165 15.10 -15.07 7.12
N SER A 166 13.83 -15.17 7.55
CA SER A 166 13.48 -15.38 8.95
C SER A 166 13.70 -16.86 9.31
N VAL A 167 14.59 -17.12 10.26
CA VAL A 167 15.02 -18.49 10.60
C VAL A 167 14.92 -18.71 12.10
N VAL A 168 14.36 -19.86 12.49
CA VAL A 168 14.35 -20.34 13.87
C VAL A 168 15.27 -21.56 13.99
N TYR A 169 16.01 -21.64 15.09
CA TYR A 169 16.80 -22.81 15.44
C TYR A 169 16.24 -23.42 16.71
N ASP A 170 16.08 -24.74 16.73
CA ASP A 170 15.55 -25.46 17.89
C ASP A 170 16.22 -26.84 18.05
N ASP A 171 16.83 -27.05 19.21
CA ASP A 171 17.47 -28.31 19.63
C ASP A 171 16.91 -28.90 20.93
N GLU A 172 15.74 -28.43 21.38
CA GLU A 172 15.08 -28.89 22.60
C GLU A 172 13.96 -29.89 22.31
N GLY A 173 13.92 -30.99 23.06
CA GLY A 173 12.90 -32.03 22.89
C GLY A 173 13.09 -32.94 21.68
N THR A 174 12.07 -33.75 21.39
CA THR A 174 12.11 -34.73 20.30
C THR A 174 11.95 -34.05 18.94
N ILE A 175 12.46 -34.67 17.87
CA ILE A 175 12.32 -34.12 16.51
C ILE A 175 10.84 -33.95 16.12
N GLY A 176 9.97 -34.88 16.53
CA GLY A 176 8.53 -34.80 16.29
C GLY A 176 7.88 -33.60 16.98
N SER A 177 8.24 -33.34 18.24
CA SER A 177 7.74 -32.17 18.98
C SER A 177 8.17 -30.87 18.30
N ARG A 178 9.41 -30.79 17.82
CA ARG A 178 9.94 -29.60 17.14
C ARG A 178 9.29 -29.36 15.78
N TYR A 179 9.04 -30.42 15.01
CA TYR A 179 8.23 -30.30 13.80
C TYR A 179 6.82 -29.80 14.12
N ALA A 180 6.18 -30.32 15.17
CA ALA A 180 4.84 -29.84 15.57
C ALA A 180 4.86 -28.36 15.93
N SER A 181 5.81 -27.89 16.73
CA SER A 181 5.92 -26.47 17.08
C SER A 181 6.21 -25.57 15.88
N CYS A 182 7.04 -26.00 14.92
CA CYS A 182 7.27 -25.27 13.68
C CYS A 182 6.04 -25.25 12.77
N ASP A 183 5.31 -26.36 12.69
CA ASP A 183 4.06 -26.48 11.94
C ASP A 183 2.97 -25.56 12.57
N GLU A 184 2.85 -25.52 13.91
CA GLU A 184 1.90 -24.69 14.67
C GLU A 184 2.03 -23.19 14.40
N ILE A 185 3.26 -22.68 14.28
CA ILE A 185 3.50 -21.27 13.92
C ILE A 185 3.46 -21.02 12.40
N GLY A 186 3.17 -22.05 11.62
CA GLY A 186 3.00 -21.99 10.17
C GLY A 186 4.28 -21.87 9.37
N THR A 187 5.42 -22.30 9.92
CA THR A 187 6.70 -22.34 9.19
C THR A 187 6.58 -23.34 8.03
N PRO A 188 6.80 -22.94 6.77
CA PRO A 188 6.55 -23.82 5.63
C PRO A 188 7.59 -24.95 5.50
N LEU A 189 8.82 -24.71 5.95
CA LEU A 189 9.95 -25.64 5.78
C LEU A 189 10.66 -25.91 7.11
N ALA A 190 11.05 -27.15 7.33
CA ALA A 190 11.94 -27.53 8.43
C ALA A 190 13.16 -28.29 7.88
N VAL A 191 14.36 -27.83 8.22
CA VAL A 191 15.63 -28.45 7.82
C VAL A 191 16.19 -29.23 8.99
N THR A 192 16.41 -30.51 8.79
CA THR A 192 16.95 -31.41 9.80
C THR A 192 18.41 -31.73 9.52
N ILE A 193 19.23 -31.62 10.56
CA ILE A 193 20.65 -31.99 10.56
C ILE A 193 20.75 -33.37 11.17
N ASP A 194 21.16 -34.34 10.38
CA ASP A 194 21.20 -35.75 10.75
C ASP A 194 22.62 -36.32 10.72
N GLU A 195 22.73 -37.62 10.94
CA GLU A 195 24.02 -38.31 11.04
C GLU A 195 24.86 -38.26 9.77
N LYS A 196 24.23 -38.11 8.60
CA LYS A 196 24.94 -38.03 7.34
C LYS A 196 25.41 -36.62 7.04
N THR A 197 24.79 -35.59 7.60
CA THR A 197 25.14 -34.18 7.34
C THR A 197 26.63 -33.85 7.54
N PRO A 198 27.31 -34.28 8.61
CA PRO A 198 28.76 -34.03 8.76
C PRO A 198 29.64 -34.80 7.77
N VAL A 199 29.11 -35.87 7.17
CA VAL A 199 29.85 -36.79 6.29
C VAL A 199 29.72 -36.37 4.83
N ASP A 200 28.50 -36.08 4.38
CA ASP A 200 28.20 -35.81 2.97
C ASP A 200 27.82 -34.34 2.68
N GLY A 201 27.71 -33.50 3.72
CA GLY A 201 27.36 -32.08 3.56
C GLY A 201 25.91 -31.84 3.12
N THR A 202 25.02 -32.81 3.27
CA THR A 202 23.61 -32.72 2.89
C THR A 202 22.69 -32.63 4.09
N VAL A 203 21.53 -32.00 3.92
CA VAL A 203 20.50 -31.85 4.94
C VAL A 203 19.15 -32.32 4.41
N THR A 204 18.25 -32.67 5.33
CA THR A 204 16.88 -33.08 4.98
C THR A 204 15.95 -31.89 5.12
N ILE A 205 15.23 -31.50 4.06
CA ILE A 205 14.18 -30.49 4.09
C ILE A 205 12.83 -31.20 4.13
N ARG A 206 11.99 -30.82 5.09
CA ARG A 206 10.63 -31.31 5.27
C ARG A 206 9.63 -30.21 4.91
N ASP A 207 8.61 -30.60 4.16
CA ASP A 207 7.43 -29.80 3.88
C ASP A 207 6.41 -29.84 5.03
N ARG A 208 5.90 -28.68 5.44
CA ARG A 208 4.86 -28.57 6.48
C ARG A 208 3.58 -29.30 6.09
N ASP A 209 3.10 -29.06 4.87
CA ASP A 209 1.75 -29.43 4.43
C ASP A 209 1.66 -30.94 4.16
N THR A 210 2.61 -31.47 3.40
CA THR A 210 2.60 -32.87 2.96
C THR A 210 3.41 -33.82 3.85
N LYS A 211 4.21 -33.29 4.79
CA LYS A 211 5.20 -34.04 5.60
C LYS A 211 6.29 -34.73 4.77
N ARG A 212 6.35 -34.50 3.45
CA ARG A 212 7.37 -35.06 2.54
C ARG A 212 8.74 -34.52 2.89
N GLN A 213 9.76 -35.34 2.65
CA GLN A 213 11.14 -35.03 2.96
C GLN A 213 12.02 -35.27 1.73
N VAL A 214 12.93 -34.34 1.49
CA VAL A 214 13.93 -34.44 0.44
C VAL A 214 15.31 -34.07 0.98
N ARG A 215 16.34 -34.60 0.36
CA ARG A 215 17.74 -34.37 0.73
C ARG A 215 18.40 -33.47 -0.30
N VAL A 216 19.03 -32.40 0.18
CA VAL A 216 19.70 -31.39 -0.65
C VAL A 216 21.07 -31.05 -0.07
N GLY A 217 21.96 -30.52 -0.90
CA GLY A 217 23.22 -29.97 -0.41
C GLY A 217 22.97 -28.80 0.55
N ILE A 218 23.76 -28.69 1.62
CA ILE A 218 23.63 -27.59 2.58
C ILE A 218 23.79 -26.22 1.91
N ASP A 219 24.50 -26.18 0.77
CA ASP A 219 24.70 -24.99 -0.03
C ASP A 219 23.45 -24.53 -0.80
N GLU A 220 22.55 -25.47 -1.11
CA GLU A 220 21.36 -25.24 -1.93
C GLU A 220 20.13 -24.84 -1.11
N VAL A 221 20.20 -25.00 0.22
CA VAL A 221 19.09 -24.69 1.14
C VAL A 221 18.55 -23.28 0.94
N ALA A 222 19.44 -22.29 0.75
CA ALA A 222 19.02 -20.90 0.56
C ALA A 222 18.21 -20.72 -0.74
N ALA A 223 18.61 -21.40 -1.81
CA ALA A 223 17.90 -21.38 -3.09
C ALA A 223 16.55 -22.10 -2.97
N PHE A 224 16.50 -23.24 -2.27
CA PHE A 224 15.26 -23.97 -2.00
C PHE A 224 14.24 -23.10 -1.26
N VAL A 225 14.69 -22.42 -0.19
CA VAL A 225 13.84 -21.53 0.61
C VAL A 225 13.35 -20.33 -0.22
N ASP A 226 14.20 -19.73 -1.06
CA ASP A 226 13.81 -18.63 -1.94
C ASP A 226 12.73 -19.04 -2.95
N MET A 227 12.88 -20.21 -3.59
CA MET A 227 11.91 -20.74 -4.54
C MET A 227 10.54 -20.92 -3.90
N VAL A 228 10.49 -21.57 -2.73
CA VAL A 228 9.23 -21.80 -2.01
C VAL A 228 8.61 -20.49 -1.53
N LYS A 229 9.42 -19.56 -1.02
CA LYS A 229 8.96 -18.22 -0.60
C LYS A 229 8.36 -17.42 -1.76
N ARG A 230 8.86 -17.61 -2.98
CA ARG A 230 8.35 -16.96 -4.20
C ARG A 230 7.13 -17.68 -4.81
N GLY A 231 6.64 -18.74 -4.18
CA GLY A 231 5.42 -19.45 -4.58
C GLY A 231 5.63 -20.73 -5.38
N ALA A 232 6.87 -21.21 -5.55
CA ALA A 232 7.08 -22.55 -6.08
C ALA A 232 6.58 -23.60 -5.07
N SER A 233 5.95 -24.65 -5.56
CA SER A 233 5.60 -25.80 -4.72
C SER A 233 6.85 -26.53 -4.23
N PHE A 234 6.71 -27.27 -3.13
CA PHE A 234 7.81 -28.07 -2.59
C PHE A 234 8.37 -29.07 -3.62
N SER A 235 7.49 -29.71 -4.41
CA SER A 235 7.89 -30.65 -5.45
C SER A 235 8.68 -29.96 -6.58
N GLU A 236 8.25 -28.78 -7.02
CA GLU A 236 8.96 -28.01 -8.05
C GLU A 236 10.35 -27.57 -7.57
N ALA A 237 10.46 -27.12 -6.31
CA ALA A 237 11.74 -26.77 -5.71
C ALA A 237 12.67 -28.01 -5.58
N ALA A 238 12.11 -29.15 -5.18
CA ALA A 238 12.85 -30.41 -5.11
C ALA A 238 13.34 -30.88 -6.48
N GLU A 239 12.50 -30.82 -7.52
CA GLU A 239 12.88 -31.20 -8.88
C GLU A 239 13.95 -30.27 -9.46
N ALA A 240 13.81 -28.96 -9.27
CA ALA A 240 14.77 -27.97 -9.78
C ALA A 240 16.18 -28.17 -9.21
N LEU A 241 16.27 -28.57 -7.94
CA LEU A 241 17.54 -28.83 -7.25
C LEU A 241 17.94 -30.31 -7.30
N LYS A 242 17.21 -31.16 -8.04
CA LYS A 242 17.46 -32.60 -8.14
C LYS A 242 17.59 -33.27 -6.76
N ALA A 243 16.76 -32.82 -5.82
CA ALA A 243 16.75 -33.30 -4.46
C ALA A 243 16.35 -34.78 -4.43
N ALA A 244 17.05 -35.58 -3.63
CA ALA A 244 16.72 -37.00 -3.48
C ALA A 244 15.58 -37.17 -2.48
N PRO A 245 14.53 -37.97 -2.77
CA PRO A 245 13.54 -38.32 -1.76
C PRO A 245 14.21 -39.07 -0.60
N VAL A 246 13.73 -38.82 0.63
CA VAL A 246 14.21 -39.46 1.87
C VAL A 246 13.31 -40.63 2.26
#